data_AF-A0A9P9I4P0-F1
#
_entry.id   AF-A0A9P9I4P0-F1
#
_cell.length_a   1.000
_cell.length_b   1.000
_cell.length_c   1.000
_cell.angle_alpha   90.00
_cell.angle_beta   90.00
_cell.angle_gamma   90.00
#
_symmetry.space_group_name_H-M   'P 1'
#
loop_
_entity.id
_entity.type
_entity.pdbx_description
1 polymer ?
#
loop_
_entity_poly.entity_id
_entity_poly.type
_entity_poly.pdbx_seq_one_letter_code
_entity_poly.pdbx_strand_id
1 'polypeptide(L)'
;MERVTNSSIFNSTIFNSFLSFSANILRNVKNIDLNFSRDLETAAAHAAAAASSPRTVMQATPTPTPSSSSRGAQASLPGPVAFATSYYFVGVLVVSFLLNRIQNVAVAPGGRLRRPERPGFRAFQVDPRVVGDVDEPEVATWHEFISDHIRRVYDACLPLDPASSLTRLTINFPALYLLLKALLLHICLILQVSDLFPTSSIFDSLRSWSTEADMAWVCWQSFVAVSVGLVCGALCHGLMNDPQNEAIPFNMTGYAFLLHIYAAPVAHSDASGDNLPSRPNRDVLITMFLPILQLTLLLLMSLRKQSASQRLLPTMFCGICSLVHFYTVIWQSPLSYPPLNFVPCILTSALIFVTLITCGLSAMTQILTEGRISKPLLGHRQVMPRLEDDWEIALLRLGTAALQATQATGLGNEVASLNAGQISLSADRVGNMQTPQRRHGFTNEITRVVPESRAQTTDRRVVSGKSRTSQSRCGQPSVLYHSQLFGSLGI
;
A
#
# COMPACT_ATOMS: atom_id res chain seq x y z
N MET A 1 18.70 -10.19 -14.40
CA MET A 1 18.88 -8.83 -13.83
C MET A 1 18.00 -7.80 -14.52
N GLU A 2 17.71 -7.95 -15.82
CA GLU A 2 16.82 -7.07 -16.62
C GLU A 2 15.32 -7.07 -16.23
N ARG A 3 14.83 -8.10 -15.51
CA ARG A 3 13.41 -8.18 -15.09
C ARG A 3 13.02 -7.28 -13.91
N VAL A 4 13.99 -6.79 -13.12
CA VAL A 4 13.71 -5.99 -11.91
C VAL A 4 13.66 -4.48 -12.22
N THR A 5 14.35 -4.05 -13.28
CA THR A 5 14.40 -2.65 -13.72
C THR A 5 13.13 -2.20 -14.43
N ASN A 6 12.45 -3.08 -15.18
CA ASN A 6 11.25 -2.70 -15.92
C ASN A 6 10.02 -2.47 -15.01
N SER A 7 9.90 -3.18 -13.88
CA SER A 7 8.84 -2.93 -12.90
C SER A 7 9.03 -1.63 -12.11
N SER A 8 10.27 -1.24 -11.82
CA SER A 8 10.55 0.01 -11.08
C SER A 8 10.31 1.25 -11.96
N ILE A 9 10.67 1.17 -13.26
CA ILE A 9 10.46 2.27 -14.22
C ILE A 9 8.96 2.45 -14.51
N PHE A 10 8.20 1.37 -14.68
CA PHE A 10 6.76 1.45 -14.92
C PHE A 10 5.98 1.98 -13.70
N ASN A 11 6.35 1.54 -12.48
CA ASN A 11 5.79 2.11 -11.25
C ASN A 11 6.12 3.60 -11.10
N SER A 12 7.35 4.04 -11.40
CA SER A 12 7.73 5.45 -11.28
C SER A 12 6.98 6.38 -12.25
N THR A 13 6.57 5.89 -13.42
CA THR A 13 5.88 6.70 -14.43
C THR A 13 4.40 6.87 -14.11
N ILE A 14 3.75 5.81 -13.60
CA ILE A 14 2.39 5.89 -13.07
C ILE A 14 2.38 6.74 -11.80
N PHE A 15 3.34 6.56 -10.90
CA PHE A 15 3.46 7.34 -9.67
C PHE A 15 3.74 8.83 -9.95
N ASN A 16 4.58 9.18 -10.94
CA ASN A 16 4.78 10.57 -11.35
C ASN A 16 3.53 11.18 -12.01
N SER A 17 2.78 10.39 -12.79
CA SER A 17 1.50 10.83 -13.35
C SER A 17 0.46 11.03 -12.25
N PHE A 18 0.41 10.14 -11.25
CA PHE A 18 -0.44 10.24 -10.07
C PHE A 18 -0.05 11.40 -9.16
N LEU A 19 1.25 11.69 -9.02
CA LEU A 19 1.76 12.84 -8.26
C LEU A 19 1.50 14.17 -8.98
N SER A 20 1.55 14.20 -10.32
CA SER A 20 1.17 15.39 -11.11
C SER A 20 -0.35 15.62 -11.11
N PHE A 21 -1.14 14.54 -11.17
CA PHE A 21 -2.59 14.56 -11.00
C PHE A 21 -2.96 14.99 -9.58
N SER A 22 -2.25 14.45 -8.57
CA SER A 22 -2.30 14.87 -7.17
C SER A 22 -1.90 16.33 -7.00
N ALA A 23 -0.92 16.88 -7.71
CA ALA A 23 -0.52 18.29 -7.58
C ALA A 23 -1.59 19.26 -8.13
N ASN A 24 -2.22 18.93 -9.26
CA ASN A 24 -3.35 19.69 -9.80
C ASN A 24 -4.61 19.50 -8.96
N ILE A 25 -4.84 18.28 -8.44
CA ILE A 25 -5.86 18.02 -7.43
C ILE A 25 -5.55 18.75 -6.14
N LEU A 26 -4.31 18.87 -5.68
CA LEU A 26 -3.94 19.59 -4.45
C LEU A 26 -4.15 21.09 -4.62
N ARG A 27 -3.89 21.64 -5.81
CA ARG A 27 -4.28 23.03 -6.13
C ARG A 27 -5.79 23.20 -6.12
N ASN A 28 -6.52 22.27 -6.72
CA ASN A 28 -7.98 22.30 -6.73
C ASN A 28 -8.57 22.01 -5.35
N VAL A 29 -7.96 21.14 -4.55
CA VAL A 29 -8.33 20.77 -3.18
C VAL A 29 -8.00 21.92 -2.25
N LYS A 30 -6.91 22.67 -2.45
CA LYS A 30 -6.65 23.91 -1.71
C LYS A 30 -7.71 24.97 -2.03
N ASN A 31 -8.13 25.10 -3.29
CA ASN A 31 -9.23 25.99 -3.66
C ASN A 31 -10.58 25.48 -3.13
N ILE A 32 -10.83 24.16 -3.15
CA ILE A 32 -12.01 23.52 -2.59
C ILE A 32 -12.00 23.65 -1.06
N ASP A 33 -10.87 23.54 -0.38
CA ASP A 33 -10.73 23.66 1.07
C ASP A 33 -10.91 25.11 1.54
N LEU A 34 -10.42 26.07 0.75
CA LEU A 34 -10.71 27.50 0.96
C LEU A 34 -12.19 27.81 0.75
N ASN A 35 -12.81 27.25 -0.29
CA ASN A 35 -14.24 27.41 -0.54
C ASN A 35 -15.07 26.66 0.50
N PHE A 36 -14.65 25.48 0.92
CA PHE A 36 -15.33 24.63 1.89
C PHE A 36 -15.24 25.21 3.29
N SER A 37 -14.09 25.75 3.68
CA SER A 37 -13.95 26.51 4.93
C SER A 37 -14.89 27.72 4.93
N ARG A 38 -15.01 28.42 3.80
CA ARG A 38 -15.93 29.54 3.63
C ARG A 38 -17.40 29.10 3.64
N ASP A 39 -17.70 27.95 3.06
CA ASP A 39 -19.04 27.35 3.05
C ASP A 39 -19.43 26.82 4.45
N LEU A 40 -18.47 26.31 5.23
CA LEU A 40 -18.66 25.88 6.61
C LEU A 40 -18.83 27.08 7.55
N GLU A 41 -18.06 28.16 7.34
CA GLU A 41 -18.23 29.43 8.04
C GLU A 41 -19.60 30.04 7.75
N THR A 42 -20.04 30.04 6.49
CA THR A 42 -21.37 30.54 6.12
C THR A 42 -22.50 29.65 6.64
N ALA A 43 -22.35 28.32 6.59
CA ALA A 43 -23.32 27.39 7.16
C ALA A 43 -23.42 27.54 8.70
N ALA A 44 -22.30 27.68 9.40
CA ALA A 44 -22.27 27.95 10.84
C ALA A 44 -22.90 29.31 11.18
N ALA A 45 -22.64 30.35 10.36
CA ALA A 45 -23.28 31.65 10.51
C ALA A 45 -24.80 31.59 10.30
N HIS A 46 -25.27 30.81 9.33
CA HIS A 46 -26.71 30.58 9.10
C HIS A 46 -27.36 29.77 10.23
N ALA A 47 -26.70 28.75 10.77
CA ALA A 47 -27.19 27.99 11.91
C ALA A 47 -27.27 28.84 13.19
N ALA A 48 -26.27 29.68 13.45
CA ALA A 48 -26.28 30.64 14.56
C ALA A 48 -27.38 31.69 14.40
N ALA A 49 -27.59 32.19 13.18
CA ALA A 49 -28.69 33.11 12.87
C ALA A 49 -30.07 32.46 13.07
N ALA A 50 -30.24 31.19 12.67
CA ALA A 50 -31.46 30.43 12.86
C ALA A 50 -31.77 30.16 14.35
N ALA A 51 -30.74 29.85 15.15
CA ALA A 51 -30.87 29.68 16.60
C ALA A 51 -31.21 30.98 17.34
N SER A 52 -30.86 32.14 16.76
CA SER A 52 -31.15 33.46 17.33
C SER A 52 -32.53 34.03 16.94
N SER A 53 -33.36 33.28 16.20
CA SER A 53 -34.73 33.75 15.89
C SER A 53 -35.53 33.94 17.17
N PRO A 54 -35.91 35.18 17.53
CA PRO A 54 -36.64 35.45 18.74
C PRO A 54 -38.06 34.92 18.58
N ARG A 55 -38.40 33.88 19.34
CA ARG A 55 -39.79 33.52 19.59
C ARG A 55 -40.43 34.73 20.28
N THR A 56 -41.25 35.47 19.54
CA THR A 56 -42.01 36.62 20.03
C THR A 56 -42.88 36.20 21.22
N VAL A 57 -42.35 36.38 22.43
CA VAL A 57 -43.12 36.37 23.67
C VAL A 57 -43.26 37.84 24.07
N MET A 58 -44.48 38.35 24.00
CA MET A 58 -44.83 39.63 24.62
C MET A 58 -44.61 39.51 26.13
N GLN A 59 -43.54 40.11 26.65
CA GLN A 59 -43.50 40.48 28.07
C GLN A 59 -42.56 41.66 28.32
N ALA A 60 -42.94 42.43 29.34
CA ALA A 60 -42.65 43.83 29.56
C ALA A 60 -41.17 44.21 29.86
N THR A 61 -40.96 45.51 29.68
CA THR A 61 -39.83 46.45 29.89
C THR A 61 -39.08 46.34 31.24
N PRO A 62 -37.91 47.00 31.44
CA PRO A 62 -36.62 46.33 31.64
C PRO A 62 -35.89 46.74 32.95
N THR A 63 -34.79 46.04 33.27
CA THR A 63 -33.77 46.53 34.21
C THR A 63 -32.39 46.28 33.60
N PRO A 64 -31.54 47.31 33.40
CA PRO A 64 -30.25 47.15 32.75
C PRO A 64 -29.17 46.77 33.76
N THR A 65 -28.60 45.58 33.62
CA THR A 65 -27.31 45.21 34.24
C THR A 65 -26.24 45.07 33.15
N PRO A 66 -25.03 45.59 33.38
CA PRO A 66 -24.02 45.72 32.35
C PRO A 66 -23.46 44.34 31.95
N SER A 67 -23.43 44.16 30.63
CA SER A 67 -22.92 43.04 29.87
C SER A 67 -21.43 42.79 30.11
N SER A 68 -21.09 41.66 30.73
CA SER A 68 -19.80 41.02 30.53
C SER A 68 -19.74 40.52 29.09
N SER A 69 -18.99 41.24 28.27
CA SER A 69 -18.64 40.92 26.89
C SER A 69 -17.87 39.59 26.83
N SER A 70 -18.57 38.46 26.86
CA SER A 70 -18.08 37.20 26.30
C SER A 70 -18.14 37.32 24.79
N ARG A 71 -17.09 37.91 24.21
CA ARG A 71 -16.77 37.71 22.79
C ARG A 71 -16.59 36.20 22.62
N GLY A 72 -17.65 35.53 22.18
CA GLY A 72 -17.58 34.20 21.61
C GLY A 72 -16.66 34.28 20.41
N ALA A 73 -15.37 34.04 20.63
CA ALA A 73 -14.45 33.77 19.56
C ALA A 73 -15.04 32.57 18.82
N GLN A 74 -15.59 32.82 17.64
CA GLN A 74 -15.96 31.77 16.70
C GLN A 74 -14.70 30.95 16.50
N ALA A 75 -14.63 29.81 17.16
CA ALA A 75 -13.46 28.96 17.08
C ALA A 75 -13.46 28.39 15.67
N SER A 76 -12.63 28.97 14.80
CA SER A 76 -12.41 28.45 13.45
C SER A 76 -11.82 27.05 13.57
N LEU A 77 -12.26 26.13 12.71
CA LEU A 77 -11.67 24.79 12.64
C LEU A 77 -10.14 24.89 12.51
N PRO A 78 -9.37 24.01 13.17
CA PRO A 78 -7.92 24.04 13.11
C PRO A 78 -7.46 23.80 11.66
N GLY A 79 -7.00 24.87 11.02
CA GLY A 79 -6.51 24.81 9.65
C GLY A 79 -5.17 24.07 9.52
N PRO A 80 -4.66 23.89 8.29
CA PRO A 80 -3.38 23.22 8.03
C PRO A 80 -2.18 23.84 8.78
N VAL A 81 -2.23 25.15 9.06
CA VAL A 81 -1.20 25.85 9.85
C VAL A 81 -1.24 25.44 11.33
N ALA A 82 -2.43 25.23 11.89
CA ALA A 82 -2.58 24.70 13.24
C ALA A 82 -2.05 23.25 13.32
N PHE A 83 -2.28 22.45 12.28
CA PHE A 83 -1.69 21.12 12.20
C PHE A 83 -0.16 21.15 12.14
N ALA A 84 0.44 22.02 11.33
CA ALA A 84 1.90 22.13 11.20
C ALA A 84 2.61 22.52 12.52
N THR A 85 1.90 23.21 13.42
CA THR A 85 2.40 23.58 14.75
C THR A 85 2.02 22.57 15.84
N SER A 86 1.22 21.56 15.51
CA SER A 86 0.75 20.55 16.46
C SER A 86 1.80 19.48 16.75
N TYR A 87 1.66 18.84 17.91
CA TYR A 87 2.48 17.68 18.30
C TYR A 87 2.27 16.46 17.39
N TYR A 88 1.12 16.36 16.68
CA TYR A 88 0.89 15.32 15.70
C TYR A 88 1.85 15.44 14.51
N PHE A 89 2.08 16.65 14.01
CA PHE A 89 3.01 16.89 12.90
C PHE A 89 4.46 16.56 13.30
N VAL A 90 4.87 16.97 14.50
CA VAL A 90 6.17 16.58 15.06
C VAL A 90 6.29 15.05 15.15
N GLY A 91 5.24 14.37 15.62
CA GLY A 91 5.19 12.91 15.65
C GLY A 91 5.34 12.27 14.27
N VAL A 92 4.68 12.82 13.24
CA VAL A 92 4.81 12.35 11.84
C VAL A 92 6.25 12.51 11.35
N LEU A 93 6.92 13.63 11.63
CA LEU A 93 8.32 13.82 11.25
C LEU A 93 9.26 12.82 11.94
N VAL A 94 9.06 12.58 13.24
CA VAL A 94 9.85 11.62 14.01
C VAL A 94 9.67 10.21 13.44
N VAL A 95 8.43 9.77 13.22
CA VAL A 95 8.16 8.43 12.68
C VAL A 95 8.66 8.30 11.25
N SER A 96 8.50 9.34 10.41
CA SER A 96 9.04 9.33 9.05
C SER A 96 10.56 9.18 9.03
N PHE A 97 11.26 9.89 9.92
CA PHE A 97 12.70 9.74 10.10
C PHE A 97 13.07 8.33 10.57
N LEU A 98 12.35 7.77 11.55
CA LEU A 98 12.57 6.42 12.05
C LEU A 98 12.35 5.37 10.96
N LEU A 99 11.25 5.46 10.19
CA LEU A 99 10.97 4.55 9.09
C LEU A 99 12.06 4.61 8.02
N ASN A 100 12.49 5.81 7.62
CA ASN A 100 13.60 5.99 6.69
C ASN A 100 14.91 5.41 7.24
N ARG A 101 15.19 5.59 8.54
CA ARG A 101 16.38 5.01 9.17
C ARG A 101 16.31 3.49 9.23
N ILE A 102 15.16 2.91 9.58
CA ILE A 102 14.96 1.46 9.62
C ILE A 102 15.15 0.87 8.23
N GLN A 103 14.58 1.48 7.18
CA GLN A 103 14.77 1.02 5.80
C GLN A 103 16.24 1.05 5.35
N ASN A 104 17.02 2.02 5.79
CA ASN A 104 18.43 2.13 5.40
C ASN A 104 19.38 1.28 6.27
N VAL A 105 19.04 1.02 7.54
CA VAL A 105 19.90 0.31 8.49
C VAL A 105 19.55 -1.16 8.63
N ALA A 106 18.26 -1.50 8.66
CA ALA A 106 17.79 -2.86 8.88
C ALA A 106 17.84 -3.74 7.62
N VAL A 107 17.94 -3.14 6.43
CA VAL A 107 18.23 -3.89 5.21
C VAL A 107 19.68 -4.35 5.30
N ALA A 108 19.86 -5.59 5.78
CA ALA A 108 21.16 -6.23 5.77
C ALA A 108 21.74 -6.09 4.35
N PRO A 109 22.96 -5.54 4.20
CA PRO A 109 23.57 -5.34 2.90
C PRO A 109 23.38 -6.63 2.12
N GLY A 110 22.76 -6.54 0.95
CA GLY A 110 22.40 -7.64 0.06
C GLY A 110 23.61 -8.40 -0.50
N GLY A 111 24.67 -8.55 0.31
CA GLY A 111 25.43 -9.77 0.39
C GLY A 111 24.43 -10.93 0.47
N ARG A 112 24.10 -11.43 -0.72
CA ARG A 112 24.34 -12.82 -1.05
C ARG A 112 25.63 -13.23 -0.32
N LEU A 113 25.52 -13.54 0.97
CA LEU A 113 26.13 -14.71 1.54
C LEU A 113 25.51 -15.84 0.73
N ARG A 114 26.04 -15.93 -0.50
CA ARG A 114 26.16 -17.09 -1.33
C ARG A 114 26.63 -18.10 -0.32
N ARG A 115 25.64 -18.80 0.24
CA ARG A 115 25.74 -19.83 1.26
C ARG A 115 27.13 -20.37 1.10
N PRO A 116 28.11 -20.06 1.99
CA PRO A 116 29.49 -20.38 1.71
C PRO A 116 29.46 -21.86 1.38
N GLU A 117 29.65 -22.18 0.10
CA GLU A 117 29.82 -23.54 -0.35
C GLU A 117 31.03 -23.94 0.44
N ARG A 118 30.81 -24.69 1.53
CA ARG A 118 31.79 -25.06 2.54
C ARG A 118 33.16 -25.10 1.89
N PRO A 119 33.98 -24.04 1.99
CA PRO A 119 35.34 -24.14 1.53
C PRO A 119 35.95 -25.12 2.52
N GLY A 120 36.39 -26.27 2.01
CA GLY A 120 37.01 -27.29 2.83
C GLY A 120 37.99 -26.62 3.79
N PHE A 121 37.79 -26.90 5.07
CA PHE A 121 38.61 -26.49 6.19
C PHE A 121 40.10 -26.77 5.86
N ARG A 122 40.81 -25.78 5.31
CA ARG A 122 42.26 -25.71 5.41
C ARG A 122 42.51 -24.61 6.42
N ALA A 123 42.79 -25.07 7.64
CA ALA A 123 43.30 -24.26 8.73
C ALA A 123 44.46 -23.40 8.20
N PHE A 124 44.22 -22.09 8.06
CA PHE A 124 45.30 -21.14 7.92
C PHE A 124 45.80 -20.86 9.33
N GLN A 125 46.84 -21.59 9.70
CA GLN A 125 47.60 -21.46 10.94
C GLN A 125 48.28 -20.08 10.89
N VAL A 126 47.68 -19.09 11.54
CA VAL A 126 48.31 -17.77 11.73
C VAL A 126 49.35 -17.93 12.82
N ASP A 127 50.61 -17.77 12.43
CA ASP A 127 51.79 -17.88 13.28
C ASP A 127 51.88 -16.64 14.20
N PRO A 128 51.84 -16.78 15.55
CA PRO A 128 51.66 -15.66 16.47
C PRO A 128 52.96 -14.91 16.81
N ARG A 129 53.93 -14.79 15.90
CA ARG A 129 55.31 -14.40 16.29
C ARG A 129 55.77 -12.98 16.00
N VAL A 130 54.94 -12.07 15.49
CA VAL A 130 55.42 -10.69 15.24
C VAL A 130 54.35 -9.66 15.58
N VAL A 131 54.26 -9.27 16.85
CA VAL A 131 53.81 -7.92 17.23
C VAL A 131 54.74 -7.45 18.34
N GLY A 132 55.55 -6.46 17.98
CA GLY A 132 56.48 -5.80 18.87
C GLY A 132 55.79 -4.84 19.81
N ASP A 133 56.40 -4.72 20.98
CA ASP A 133 56.18 -3.76 22.05
C ASP A 133 56.03 -2.34 21.52
N VAL A 134 54.81 -1.79 21.58
CA VAL A 134 54.58 -0.35 21.48
C VAL A 134 53.62 0.01 22.60
N ASP A 135 54.20 0.49 23.70
CA ASP A 135 53.53 1.11 24.83
C ASP A 135 52.86 2.41 24.38
N GLU A 136 51.56 2.35 24.04
CA GLU A 136 50.71 3.56 23.99
C GLU A 136 49.61 3.47 25.06
N PRO A 137 49.50 4.46 25.98
CA PRO A 137 48.55 4.41 27.07
C PRO A 137 47.16 4.96 26.69
N GLU A 138 46.15 4.11 26.91
CA GLU A 138 45.08 4.39 27.88
C GLU A 138 43.92 5.35 27.51
N VAL A 139 43.51 5.44 26.23
CA VAL A 139 42.22 6.09 25.85
C VAL A 139 41.24 5.14 25.10
N ALA A 140 41.63 3.90 24.81
CA ALA A 140 40.81 2.94 24.06
C ALA A 140 39.80 2.12 24.91
N THR A 141 39.88 2.15 26.23
CA THR A 141 39.23 1.17 27.12
C THR A 141 37.70 1.30 27.24
N TRP A 142 37.14 2.51 27.10
CA TRP A 142 35.69 2.71 27.24
C TRP A 142 34.89 2.24 26.02
N HIS A 143 35.39 2.45 24.81
CA HIS A 143 34.71 1.97 23.59
C HIS A 143 34.82 0.46 23.44
N GLU A 144 35.95 -0.14 23.81
CA GLU A 144 36.10 -1.59 23.82
C GLU A 144 35.18 -2.23 24.86
N PHE A 145 35.15 -1.73 26.09
CA PHE A 145 34.27 -2.24 27.16
C PHE A 145 32.79 -2.16 26.79
N ILE A 146 32.33 -1.02 26.25
CA ILE A 146 30.93 -0.84 25.82
C ILE A 146 30.62 -1.77 24.64
N SER A 147 31.54 -1.92 23.67
CA SER A 147 31.32 -2.80 22.52
C SER A 147 31.28 -4.27 22.90
N ASP A 148 32.09 -4.70 23.87
CA ASP A 148 32.14 -6.08 24.35
C ASP A 148 30.93 -6.45 25.20
N HIS A 149 30.44 -5.52 26.04
CA HIS A 149 29.19 -5.70 26.78
C HIS A 149 27.98 -5.72 25.86
N ILE A 150 27.92 -4.81 24.89
CA ILE A 150 26.84 -4.80 23.88
C ILE A 150 26.90 -6.09 23.07
N ARG A 151 28.08 -6.56 22.65
CA ARG A 151 28.23 -7.84 21.93
C ARG A 151 27.80 -9.03 22.78
N ARG A 152 28.18 -9.13 24.05
CA ARG A 152 27.76 -10.27 24.91
C ARG A 152 26.26 -10.27 25.18
N VAL A 153 25.66 -9.11 25.39
CA VAL A 153 24.20 -9.00 25.52
C VAL A 153 23.52 -9.29 24.18
N TYR A 154 24.10 -8.82 23.06
CA TYR A 154 23.61 -9.09 21.72
C TYR A 154 23.70 -10.57 21.35
N ASP A 155 24.81 -11.24 21.65
CA ASP A 155 25.04 -12.66 21.35
C ASP A 155 24.22 -13.57 22.29
N ALA A 156 23.95 -13.13 23.52
CA ALA A 156 23.05 -13.83 24.45
C ALA A 156 21.57 -13.59 24.15
N CYS A 157 21.20 -12.42 23.60
CA CYS A 157 19.82 -12.09 23.21
C CYS A 157 19.51 -12.43 21.75
N LEU A 158 20.50 -12.65 20.87
CA LEU A 158 20.31 -13.06 19.48
C LEU A 158 21.06 -14.36 19.17
N PRO A 159 20.31 -15.46 19.26
CA PRO A 159 19.84 -16.06 18.02
C PRO A 159 18.33 -15.87 17.90
N LEU A 160 17.90 -14.62 17.69
CA LEU A 160 16.55 -14.36 17.21
C LEU A 160 16.50 -14.88 15.78
N ASP A 161 15.98 -16.08 15.61
CA ASP A 161 15.66 -16.60 14.29
C ASP A 161 14.52 -15.73 13.71
N PRO A 162 14.79 -14.85 12.72
CA PRO A 162 13.74 -14.00 12.13
C PRO A 162 12.66 -14.84 11.41
N ALA A 163 12.94 -16.12 11.16
CA ALA A 163 11.95 -17.06 10.66
C ALA A 163 10.95 -17.52 11.73
N SER A 164 11.29 -17.43 13.03
CA SER A 164 10.42 -17.85 14.12
C SER A 164 9.24 -16.90 14.32
N SER A 165 8.03 -17.46 14.36
CA SER A 165 6.80 -16.71 14.65
C SER A 165 6.84 -16.07 16.05
N LEU A 166 7.58 -16.65 17.00
CA LEU A 166 7.70 -16.12 18.36
C LEU A 166 8.50 -14.81 18.35
N THR A 167 9.62 -14.76 17.63
CA THR A 167 10.41 -13.54 17.46
C THR A 167 9.56 -12.42 16.85
N ARG A 168 8.78 -12.73 15.79
CA ARG A 168 7.85 -11.78 15.18
C ARG A 168 6.79 -11.29 16.16
N LEU A 169 6.26 -12.20 16.96
CA LEU A 169 5.31 -11.86 18.01
C LEU A 169 5.96 -10.95 19.04
N THR A 170 7.16 -11.26 19.54
CA THR A 170 7.82 -10.43 20.57
C THR A 170 8.13 -9.02 20.09
N ILE A 171 8.57 -8.85 18.84
CA ILE A 171 8.86 -7.54 18.25
C ILE A 171 7.58 -6.74 18.05
N ASN A 172 6.50 -7.39 17.60
CA ASN A 172 5.22 -6.72 17.33
C ASN A 172 4.29 -6.67 18.54
N PHE A 173 4.60 -7.36 19.64
CA PHE A 173 3.76 -7.41 20.85
C PHE A 173 3.41 -6.02 21.40
N PRO A 174 4.36 -5.10 21.62
CA PRO A 174 4.03 -3.77 22.13
C PRO A 174 3.12 -3.00 21.15
N ALA A 175 3.39 -3.08 19.85
CA ALA A 175 2.55 -2.48 18.82
C ALA A 175 1.13 -3.06 18.82
N LEU A 176 1.01 -4.39 18.85
CA LEU A 176 -0.26 -5.09 18.82
C LEU A 176 -1.10 -4.78 20.06
N TYR A 177 -0.47 -4.74 21.24
CA TYR A 177 -1.14 -4.35 22.48
C TYR A 177 -1.69 -2.93 22.40
N LEU A 178 -0.89 -1.95 21.96
CA LEU A 178 -1.33 -0.56 21.83
C LEU A 178 -2.43 -0.40 20.77
N LEU A 179 -2.31 -1.08 19.63
CA LEU A 179 -3.33 -1.06 18.57
C LEU A 179 -4.64 -1.70 19.02
N LEU A 180 -4.58 -2.87 19.65
CA LEU A 180 -5.78 -3.54 20.16
C LEU A 180 -6.45 -2.71 21.26
N LYS A 181 -5.68 -2.06 22.12
CA LYS A 181 -6.19 -1.09 23.09
C LYS A 181 -6.88 0.08 22.38
N ALA A 182 -6.23 0.73 21.43
CA ALA A 182 -6.82 1.84 20.67
C ALA A 182 -8.08 1.44 19.90
N LEU A 183 -8.11 0.23 19.35
CA LEU A 183 -9.26 -0.37 18.69
C LEU A 183 -10.44 -0.55 19.66
N LEU A 184 -10.17 -1.10 20.85
CA LEU A 184 -11.18 -1.26 21.91
C LEU A 184 -11.73 0.10 22.35
N LEU A 185 -10.87 1.11 22.52
CA LEU A 185 -11.31 2.48 22.84
C LEU A 185 -12.26 3.03 21.78
N HIS A 186 -11.94 2.85 20.49
CA HIS A 186 -12.81 3.29 19.40
C HIS A 186 -14.12 2.52 19.34
N ILE A 187 -14.12 1.20 19.60
CA ILE A 187 -15.35 0.40 19.68
C ILE A 187 -16.25 0.94 20.80
N CYS A 188 -15.69 1.24 21.97
CA CYS A 188 -16.44 1.84 23.08
C CYS A 188 -17.03 3.19 22.69
N LEU A 189 -16.25 4.07 22.05
CA LEU A 189 -16.75 5.37 21.59
C LEU A 189 -17.86 5.23 20.52
N ILE A 190 -17.71 4.32 19.57
CA ILE A 190 -18.74 4.07 18.54
C ILE A 190 -20.03 3.56 19.18
N LEU A 191 -19.94 2.62 20.13
CA LEU A 191 -21.09 2.15 20.90
C LEU A 191 -21.74 3.29 21.68
N GLN A 192 -20.95 4.26 22.17
CA GLN A 192 -21.42 5.42 22.94
C GLN A 192 -22.27 6.33 22.09
N VAL A 193 -21.68 6.79 20.99
CA VAL A 193 -22.30 7.78 20.10
C VAL A 193 -23.45 7.15 19.31
N SER A 194 -23.51 5.82 19.22
CA SER A 194 -24.65 5.11 18.61
C SER A 194 -25.80 4.84 19.57
N ASP A 195 -25.68 5.18 20.86
CA ASP A 195 -26.62 4.81 21.92
C ASP A 195 -26.91 3.30 22.02
N LEU A 196 -25.95 2.47 21.56
CA LEU A 196 -26.06 1.00 21.52
C LEU A 196 -25.35 0.33 22.70
N PHE A 197 -25.05 1.08 23.77
CA PHE A 197 -24.40 0.49 24.93
C PHE A 197 -25.30 -0.55 25.60
N PRO A 198 -24.80 -1.77 25.85
CA PRO A 198 -25.54 -2.76 26.62
C PRO A 198 -25.83 -2.24 28.03
N THR A 199 -27.05 -2.43 28.52
CA THR A 199 -27.51 -2.00 29.85
C THR A 199 -27.09 -2.92 30.99
N SER A 200 -26.19 -3.88 30.74
CA SER A 200 -25.74 -4.80 31.79
C SER A 200 -24.66 -4.17 32.67
N SER A 201 -24.76 -4.40 33.99
CA SER A 201 -23.88 -3.80 35.01
C SER A 201 -22.38 -4.01 34.82
N ILE A 202 -21.99 -5.08 34.10
CA ILE A 202 -20.59 -5.37 33.77
C ILE A 202 -19.96 -4.22 32.95
N PHE A 203 -20.75 -3.51 32.14
CA PHE A 203 -20.27 -2.41 31.31
C PHE A 203 -20.46 -1.03 31.94
N ASP A 204 -21.00 -0.91 33.16
CA ASP A 204 -21.21 0.39 33.80
C ASP A 204 -19.89 1.14 34.01
N SER A 205 -18.84 0.42 34.44
CA SER A 205 -17.50 1.00 34.60
C SER A 205 -16.88 1.41 33.26
N LEU A 206 -17.18 0.70 32.18
CA LEU A 206 -16.65 1.02 30.84
C LEU A 206 -17.40 2.22 30.24
N ARG A 207 -18.71 2.29 30.48
CA ARG A 207 -19.58 3.38 30.08
C ARG A 207 -19.23 4.67 30.83
N SER A 208 -19.03 4.62 32.15
CA SER A 208 -18.62 5.80 32.92
C SER A 208 -17.25 6.32 32.46
N TRP A 209 -16.30 5.40 32.24
CA TRP A 209 -15.00 5.76 31.68
C TRP A 209 -15.13 6.41 30.30
N SER A 210 -15.94 5.83 29.40
CA SER A 210 -16.10 6.35 28.04
C SER A 210 -16.79 7.71 28.04
N THR A 211 -17.72 7.97 28.98
CA THR A 211 -18.35 9.29 29.14
C THR A 211 -17.36 10.36 29.57
N GLU A 212 -16.39 10.03 30.42
CA GLU A 212 -15.40 10.99 30.96
C GLU A 212 -14.16 11.15 30.06
N ALA A 213 -13.88 10.18 29.18
CA ALA A 213 -12.65 10.15 28.40
C ALA A 213 -12.52 11.34 27.43
N ASP A 214 -11.50 12.17 27.57
CA ASP A 214 -11.24 13.29 26.64
C ASP A 214 -10.88 12.78 25.23
N MET A 215 -11.50 13.35 24.20
CA MET A 215 -11.28 12.99 22.81
C MET A 215 -9.84 13.28 22.38
N ALA A 216 -9.24 14.37 22.86
CA ALA A 216 -7.84 14.71 22.54
C ALA A 216 -6.88 13.61 23.00
N TRP A 217 -7.12 13.05 24.18
CA TRP A 217 -6.35 11.92 24.70
C TRP A 217 -6.55 10.65 23.88
N VAL A 218 -7.80 10.30 23.52
CA VAL A 218 -8.08 9.10 22.72
C VAL A 218 -7.45 9.20 21.33
N CYS A 219 -7.56 10.34 20.67
CA CYS A 219 -6.92 10.61 19.38
C CYS A 219 -5.40 10.49 19.49
N TRP A 220 -4.79 11.07 20.53
CA TRP A 220 -3.35 10.98 20.74
C TRP A 220 -2.88 9.53 20.97
N GLN A 221 -3.57 8.78 21.84
CA GLN A 221 -3.26 7.37 22.07
C GLN A 221 -3.34 6.54 20.78
N SER A 222 -4.32 6.83 19.92
CA SER A 222 -4.50 6.13 18.65
C SER A 222 -3.42 6.47 17.65
N PHE A 223 -3.00 7.74 17.59
CA PHE A 223 -1.84 8.16 16.82
C PHE A 223 -0.55 7.46 17.26
N VAL A 224 -0.30 7.39 18.57
CA VAL A 224 0.88 6.70 19.12
C VAL A 224 0.81 5.20 18.82
N ALA A 225 -0.33 4.55 19.01
CA ALA A 225 -0.53 3.15 18.70
C ALA A 225 -0.24 2.83 17.22
N VAL A 226 -0.77 3.62 16.30
CA VAL A 226 -0.51 3.51 14.86
C VAL A 226 0.97 3.73 14.55
N SER A 227 1.59 4.76 15.14
CA SER A 227 3.01 5.08 14.96
C SER A 227 3.92 3.93 15.37
N VAL A 228 3.70 3.37 16.57
CA VAL A 228 4.44 2.21 17.08
C VAL A 228 4.17 0.99 16.20
N GLY A 229 2.94 0.80 15.76
CA GLY A 229 2.56 -0.25 14.80
C GLY A 229 3.36 -0.20 13.50
N LEU A 230 3.48 0.98 12.90
CA LEU A 230 4.26 1.18 11.67
C LEU A 230 5.75 0.94 11.88
N VAL A 231 6.31 1.44 12.99
CA VAL A 231 7.74 1.28 13.32
C VAL A 231 8.08 -0.19 13.59
N CYS A 232 7.31 -0.88 14.44
CA CYS A 232 7.49 -2.30 14.72
C CYS A 232 7.31 -3.16 13.47
N GLY A 233 6.28 -2.85 12.66
CA GLY A 233 6.05 -3.52 11.38
C GLY A 233 7.24 -3.36 10.43
N ALA A 234 7.71 -2.13 10.21
CA ALA A 234 8.86 -1.85 9.36
C ALA A 234 10.14 -2.53 9.86
N LEU A 235 10.36 -2.56 11.19
CA LEU A 235 11.49 -3.25 11.79
C LEU A 235 11.42 -4.75 11.58
N CYS A 236 10.24 -5.37 11.78
CA CYS A 236 10.02 -6.78 11.52
C CYS A 236 10.27 -7.13 10.05
N HIS A 237 9.81 -6.29 9.11
CA HIS A 237 10.03 -6.49 7.67
C HIS A 237 11.51 -6.32 7.29
N GLY A 238 12.19 -5.29 7.82
CA GLY A 238 13.62 -5.06 7.56
C GLY A 238 14.48 -6.24 7.99
N LEU A 239 14.22 -6.79 9.18
CA LEU A 239 14.93 -7.96 9.72
C LEU A 239 14.70 -9.24 8.90
N MET A 240 13.56 -9.38 8.24
CA MET A 240 13.24 -10.55 7.42
C MET A 240 13.94 -10.53 6.05
N ASN A 241 14.50 -9.38 5.64
CA ASN A 241 15.17 -9.17 4.35
C ASN A 241 14.41 -9.81 3.17
N ASP A 242 13.09 -9.69 3.20
CA ASP A 242 12.22 -10.21 2.13
C ASP A 242 12.05 -9.10 1.09
N PRO A 243 12.75 -9.17 -0.05
CA PRO A 243 12.75 -8.09 -1.05
C PRO A 243 11.39 -7.91 -1.73
N GLN A 244 10.44 -8.83 -1.53
CA GLN A 244 9.10 -8.72 -2.08
C GLN A 244 8.09 -8.07 -1.11
N ASN A 245 8.47 -7.89 0.15
CA ASN A 245 7.55 -7.42 1.17
C ASN A 245 7.77 -5.93 1.43
N GLU A 246 7.14 -5.10 0.60
CA GLU A 246 7.15 -3.65 0.76
C GLU A 246 6.51 -3.26 2.11
N ALA A 247 7.02 -2.18 2.73
CA ALA A 247 6.48 -1.67 3.99
C ALA A 247 4.96 -1.44 3.89
N ILE A 248 4.25 -1.63 4.99
CA ILE A 248 2.79 -1.46 5.06
C ILE A 248 2.44 -0.03 4.61
N PRO A 249 1.72 0.15 3.49
CA PRO A 249 1.33 1.47 3.05
C PRO A 249 0.22 1.96 3.96
N PHE A 250 0.51 3.04 4.68
CA PHE A 250 -0.43 3.70 5.54
C PHE A 250 -0.24 5.20 5.37
N ASN A 251 -1.33 5.92 5.06
CA ASN A 251 -1.29 7.37 4.94
C ASN A 251 -1.23 8.01 6.33
N MET A 252 -0.06 7.94 6.96
CA MET A 252 0.16 8.42 8.32
C MET A 252 -0.13 9.91 8.45
N THR A 253 0.30 10.72 7.48
CA THR A 253 0.08 12.18 7.50
C THR A 253 -1.40 12.53 7.44
N GLY A 254 -2.16 11.91 6.52
CA GLY A 254 -3.60 12.13 6.41
C GLY A 254 -4.34 11.70 7.67
N TYR A 255 -3.95 10.56 8.25
CA TYR A 255 -4.54 10.07 9.49
C TYR A 255 -4.21 10.96 10.70
N ALA A 256 -2.97 11.45 10.82
CA ALA A 256 -2.57 12.38 11.86
C ALA A 256 -3.32 13.71 11.78
N PHE A 257 -3.52 14.22 10.56
CA PHE A 257 -4.30 15.43 10.33
C PHE A 257 -5.78 15.23 10.70
N LEU A 258 -6.36 14.08 10.34
CA LEU A 258 -7.71 13.70 10.75
C LEU A 258 -7.85 13.68 12.29
N LEU A 259 -6.94 13.01 12.99
CA LEU A 259 -6.95 12.97 14.46
C LEU A 259 -6.76 14.35 15.09
N HIS A 260 -5.94 15.22 14.50
CA HIS A 260 -5.74 16.58 14.97
C HIS A 260 -7.02 17.42 14.89
N ILE A 261 -7.75 17.35 13.77
CA ILE A 261 -9.00 18.11 13.58
C ILE A 261 -10.03 17.71 14.65
N TYR A 262 -10.20 16.42 14.88
CA TYR A 262 -11.26 15.91 15.76
C TYR A 262 -10.84 15.78 17.24
N ALA A 263 -9.57 16.00 17.56
CA ALA A 263 -9.12 16.24 18.92
C ALA A 263 -9.65 17.58 19.46
N ALA A 264 -9.95 18.55 18.59
CA ALA A 264 -10.51 19.84 18.99
C ALA A 264 -12.03 19.75 19.22
N PRO A 265 -12.55 20.31 20.33
CA PRO A 265 -14.01 20.32 20.62
C PRO A 265 -14.86 21.03 19.56
N VAL A 266 -14.25 21.92 18.77
CA VAL A 266 -14.92 22.68 17.71
C VAL A 266 -15.50 21.78 16.61
N ALA A 267 -14.88 20.62 16.38
CA ALA A 267 -15.30 19.68 15.34
C ALA A 267 -16.42 18.72 15.80
N HIS A 268 -16.95 18.92 17.00
CA HIS A 268 -17.96 18.06 17.60
C HIS A 268 -19.36 18.60 17.30
N SER A 269 -20.25 17.73 16.84
CA SER A 269 -21.62 18.06 16.42
C SER A 269 -22.55 18.28 17.61
N ASP A 270 -22.32 17.52 18.68
CA ASP A 270 -23.16 17.52 19.86
C ASP A 270 -22.46 18.28 20.97
N ALA A 271 -22.82 19.55 21.13
CA ALA A 271 -22.62 20.29 22.36
C ALA A 271 -23.56 19.70 23.43
N SER A 272 -23.25 18.49 23.91
CA SER A 272 -23.95 17.90 25.04
C SER A 272 -23.86 18.85 26.22
N GLY A 273 -25.02 19.22 26.78
CA GLY A 273 -25.20 20.38 27.65
C GLY A 273 -24.22 20.51 28.82
N ASP A 274 -24.00 21.77 29.22
CA ASP A 274 -23.19 22.42 30.28
C ASP A 274 -22.02 21.70 31.00
N ASN A 275 -21.85 20.38 31.01
CA ASN A 275 -20.75 19.69 31.71
C ASN A 275 -20.26 18.37 31.07
N LEU A 276 -20.81 17.91 29.94
CA LEU A 276 -20.36 16.68 29.29
C LEU A 276 -19.30 16.99 28.23
N PRO A 277 -18.24 16.16 28.08
CA PRO A 277 -17.28 16.34 27.01
C PRO A 277 -17.98 16.15 25.66
N SER A 278 -17.79 17.12 24.77
CA SER A 278 -18.36 17.08 23.43
C SER A 278 -17.79 15.91 22.63
N ARG A 279 -18.58 15.38 21.68
CA ARG A 279 -18.23 14.17 20.92
C ARG A 279 -18.40 14.39 19.42
N PRO A 280 -17.50 13.81 18.60
CA PRO A 280 -17.68 13.82 17.15
C PRO A 280 -18.79 12.85 16.75
N ASN A 281 -19.38 13.12 15.59
CA ASN A 281 -20.37 12.25 14.94
C ASN A 281 -19.89 10.79 14.85
N ARG A 282 -20.83 9.84 14.98
CA ARG A 282 -20.57 8.40 14.84
C ARG A 282 -19.84 8.05 13.54
N ASP A 283 -20.19 8.74 12.45
CA ASP A 283 -19.63 8.47 11.13
C ASP A 283 -18.15 8.81 11.05
N VAL A 284 -17.74 9.87 11.74
CA VAL A 284 -16.34 10.28 11.88
C VAL A 284 -15.57 9.22 12.66
N LEU A 285 -16.12 8.76 13.79
CA LEU A 285 -15.48 7.72 14.61
C LEU A 285 -15.27 6.42 13.81
N ILE A 286 -16.25 6.01 12.99
CA ILE A 286 -16.12 4.86 12.10
C ILE A 286 -14.97 5.08 11.09
N THR A 287 -14.84 6.28 10.52
CA THR A 287 -13.73 6.57 9.60
C THR A 287 -12.35 6.60 10.27
N MET A 288 -12.25 6.91 11.56
CA MET A 288 -10.99 6.80 12.32
C MET A 288 -10.67 5.36 12.72
N PHE A 289 -11.72 4.58 12.99
CA PHE A 289 -11.64 3.18 13.39
C PHE A 289 -11.14 2.28 12.25
N LEU A 290 -11.63 2.48 11.03
CA LEU A 290 -11.29 1.62 9.88
C LEU A 290 -9.79 1.53 9.57
N PRO A 291 -9.01 2.63 9.54
CA PRO A 291 -7.56 2.57 9.38
C PRO A 291 -6.84 1.83 10.52
N ILE A 292 -7.28 2.01 11.78
CA ILE A 292 -6.71 1.27 12.93
C ILE A 292 -7.00 -0.22 12.78
N LEU A 293 -8.23 -0.57 12.41
CA LEU A 293 -8.64 -1.95 12.17
C LEU A 293 -7.79 -2.58 11.04
N GLN A 294 -7.64 -1.90 9.92
CA GLN A 294 -6.82 -2.36 8.79
C GLN A 294 -5.38 -2.63 9.23
N LEU A 295 -4.75 -1.68 9.93
CA LEU A 295 -3.37 -1.85 10.40
C LEU A 295 -3.25 -2.99 11.42
N THR A 296 -4.21 -3.13 12.32
CA THR A 296 -4.24 -4.21 13.32
C THR A 296 -4.36 -5.57 12.64
N LEU A 297 -5.24 -5.71 11.65
CA LEU A 297 -5.39 -6.93 10.87
C LEU A 297 -4.11 -7.28 10.10
N LEU A 298 -3.44 -6.28 9.51
CA LEU A 298 -2.18 -6.47 8.81
C LEU A 298 -1.06 -6.93 9.76
N LEU A 299 -0.94 -6.32 10.95
CA LEU A 299 0.03 -6.76 11.95
C LEU A 299 -0.29 -8.18 12.45
N LEU A 300 -1.55 -8.52 12.70
CA LEU A 300 -1.96 -9.87 13.09
C LEU A 300 -1.61 -10.91 12.02
N MET A 301 -1.85 -10.60 10.74
CA MET A 301 -1.50 -11.49 9.63
C MET A 301 0.01 -11.61 9.42
N SER A 302 0.78 -10.56 9.73
CA SER A 302 2.25 -10.59 9.65
C SER A 302 2.90 -11.57 10.64
N LEU A 303 2.21 -11.91 11.74
CA LEU A 303 2.69 -12.86 12.75
C LEU A 303 2.86 -14.27 12.18
N ARG A 304 2.01 -14.67 11.22
CA ARG A 304 2.04 -16.00 10.62
C ARG A 304 2.69 -15.94 9.24
N LYS A 305 3.83 -16.63 9.08
CA LYS A 305 4.59 -16.68 7.82
C LYS A 305 3.75 -17.02 6.58
N GLN A 306 2.79 -17.94 6.71
CA GLN A 306 1.90 -18.34 5.61
C GLN A 306 0.83 -17.28 5.27
N SER A 307 0.40 -16.49 6.25
CA SER A 307 -0.65 -15.48 6.08
C SER A 307 -0.08 -14.11 5.68
N ALA A 308 1.21 -13.89 5.91
CA ALA A 308 1.90 -12.65 5.55
C ALA A 308 1.82 -12.34 4.03
N SER A 309 1.62 -13.35 3.18
CA SER A 309 1.45 -13.17 1.73
C SER A 309 0.02 -12.85 1.31
N GLN A 310 -0.95 -12.80 2.23
CA GLN A 310 -2.37 -12.61 1.95
C GLN A 310 -2.87 -11.22 2.40
N ARG A 311 -2.11 -10.17 2.07
CA ARG A 311 -2.41 -8.77 2.43
C ARG A 311 -3.65 -8.21 1.76
N LEU A 312 -4.04 -8.78 0.61
CA LEU A 312 -5.21 -8.36 -0.13
C LEU A 312 -6.50 -8.55 0.66
N LEU A 313 -6.64 -9.66 1.41
CA LEU A 313 -7.88 -9.99 2.13
C LEU A 313 -8.26 -8.95 3.20
N PRO A 314 -7.39 -8.61 4.18
CA PRO A 314 -7.76 -7.64 5.22
C PRO A 314 -7.94 -6.23 4.65
N THR A 315 -7.13 -5.83 3.67
CA THR A 315 -7.24 -4.52 3.03
C THR A 315 -8.50 -4.41 2.18
N MET A 316 -8.89 -5.48 1.48
CA MET A 316 -10.15 -5.57 0.74
C MET A 316 -11.35 -5.50 1.67
N PHE A 317 -11.31 -6.22 2.80
CA PHE A 317 -12.37 -6.17 3.80
C PHE A 317 -12.57 -4.74 4.33
N CYS A 318 -11.50 -4.09 4.80
CA CYS A 318 -11.55 -2.71 5.28
C CYS A 318 -11.94 -1.71 4.18
N GLY A 319 -11.45 -1.90 2.96
CA GLY A 319 -11.78 -1.05 1.81
C GLY A 319 -13.26 -1.14 1.42
N ILE A 320 -13.84 -2.35 1.39
CA ILE A 320 -15.27 -2.56 1.14
C ILE A 320 -16.10 -1.96 2.28
N CYS A 321 -15.74 -2.21 3.54
CA CYS A 321 -16.42 -1.60 4.68
C CYS A 321 -16.39 -0.06 4.61
N SER A 322 -15.26 0.53 4.25
CA SER A 322 -15.12 1.98 4.06
C SER A 322 -16.01 2.50 2.94
N LEU A 323 -16.10 1.76 1.82
CA LEU A 323 -16.92 2.14 0.68
C LEU A 323 -18.42 2.05 0.99
N VAL A 324 -18.85 0.97 1.65
CA VAL A 324 -20.23 0.81 2.11
C VAL A 324 -20.58 1.95 3.07
N HIS A 325 -19.72 2.23 4.06
CA HIS A 325 -19.91 3.34 4.99
C HIS A 325 -20.04 4.69 4.26
N PHE A 326 -19.15 4.96 3.32
CA PHE A 326 -19.18 6.18 2.50
C PHE A 326 -20.52 6.36 1.77
N TYR A 327 -21.02 5.34 1.10
CA TYR A 327 -22.31 5.42 0.40
C TYR A 327 -23.48 5.55 1.37
N THR A 328 -23.45 4.84 2.51
CA THR A 328 -24.51 4.99 3.53
C THR A 328 -24.55 6.39 4.11
N VAL A 329 -23.39 7.01 4.39
CA VAL A 329 -23.34 8.36 4.93
C VAL A 329 -23.72 9.40 3.89
N ILE A 330 -23.27 9.28 2.64
CA ILE A 330 -23.67 10.21 1.58
C ILE A 330 -25.18 10.23 1.36
N TRP A 331 -25.83 9.07 1.45
CA TRP A 331 -27.28 8.98 1.30
C TRP A 331 -28.04 9.51 2.51
N GLN A 332 -27.50 9.39 3.72
CA GLN A 332 -28.18 9.82 4.94
C GLN A 332 -27.88 11.28 5.31
N SER A 333 -26.64 11.72 5.15
CA SER A 333 -26.13 13.00 5.65
C SER A 333 -24.85 13.42 4.89
N PRO A 334 -24.98 13.98 3.67
CA PRO A 334 -23.83 14.26 2.80
C PRO A 334 -22.84 15.27 3.39
N LEU A 335 -23.28 16.13 4.31
CA LEU A 335 -22.45 17.18 4.93
C LEU A 335 -21.62 16.68 6.13
N SER A 336 -21.91 15.48 6.65
CA SER A 336 -21.27 14.97 7.88
C SER A 336 -19.99 14.16 7.61
N TYR A 337 -19.69 13.83 6.35
CA TYR A 337 -18.56 12.97 6.01
C TYR A 337 -17.23 13.74 6.02
N PRO A 338 -16.15 13.20 6.64
CA PRO A 338 -14.84 13.85 6.66
C PRO A 338 -14.29 14.13 5.25
N PRO A 339 -13.96 15.40 4.92
CA PRO A 339 -13.50 15.77 3.58
C PRO A 339 -12.25 15.01 3.12
N LEU A 340 -11.34 14.70 4.05
CA LEU A 340 -10.07 14.02 3.75
C LEU A 340 -10.26 12.60 3.19
N ASN A 341 -11.33 11.91 3.61
CA ASN A 341 -11.60 10.55 3.17
C ASN A 341 -12.53 10.51 1.94
N PHE A 342 -13.09 11.66 1.55
CA PHE A 342 -14.04 11.76 0.46
C PHE A 342 -13.39 11.47 -0.91
N VAL A 343 -12.25 12.11 -1.20
CA VAL A 343 -11.55 11.96 -2.49
C VAL A 343 -11.07 10.52 -2.73
N PRO A 344 -10.39 9.84 -1.78
CA PRO A 344 -10.02 8.44 -1.95
C PRO A 344 -11.21 7.50 -2.21
N CYS A 345 -12.36 7.73 -1.54
CA CYS A 345 -13.57 6.93 -1.73
C CYS A 345 -14.20 7.16 -3.12
N ILE A 346 -14.22 8.40 -3.61
CA ILE A 346 -14.66 8.70 -4.98
C ILE A 346 -13.75 8.04 -6.01
N LEU A 347 -12.43 8.16 -5.85
CA LEU A 347 -11.50 7.54 -6.77
C LEU A 347 -11.69 6.01 -6.80
N THR A 348 -11.80 5.39 -5.62
CA THR A 348 -12.01 3.95 -5.49
C THR A 348 -13.31 3.52 -6.15
N SER A 349 -14.41 4.24 -5.90
CA SER A 349 -15.69 3.95 -6.56
C SER A 349 -15.65 4.14 -8.08
N ALA A 350 -15.01 5.20 -8.57
CA ALA A 350 -14.82 5.42 -10.00
C ALA A 350 -14.00 4.30 -10.66
N LEU A 351 -12.93 3.83 -9.99
CA LEU A 351 -12.13 2.70 -10.46
C LEU A 351 -12.94 1.40 -10.50
N ILE A 352 -13.74 1.11 -9.46
CA ILE A 352 -14.66 -0.05 -9.46
C ILE A 352 -15.65 0.08 -10.61
N PHE A 353 -16.28 1.24 -10.79
CA PHE A 353 -17.26 1.50 -11.83
C PHE A 353 -16.69 1.30 -13.23
N VAL A 354 -15.55 1.91 -13.55
CA VAL A 354 -14.88 1.74 -14.84
C VAL A 354 -14.50 0.29 -15.08
N THR A 355 -14.00 -0.41 -14.05
CA THR A 355 -13.64 -1.83 -14.15
C THR A 355 -14.86 -2.70 -14.42
N LEU A 356 -15.97 -2.47 -13.71
CA LEU A 356 -17.23 -3.19 -13.93
C LEU A 356 -17.82 -2.94 -15.32
N ILE A 357 -17.84 -1.69 -15.78
CA ILE A 357 -18.30 -1.35 -17.14
C ILE A 357 -17.43 -2.01 -18.19
N THR A 358 -16.10 -1.96 -18.04
CA THR A 358 -15.16 -2.56 -19.01
C THR A 358 -15.36 -4.07 -19.09
N CYS A 359 -15.46 -4.74 -17.94
CA CYS A 359 -15.75 -6.18 -17.87
C CYS A 359 -17.13 -6.52 -18.43
N GLY A 360 -18.16 -5.71 -18.10
CA GLY A 360 -19.52 -5.90 -18.57
C GLY A 360 -19.66 -5.74 -20.08
N LEU A 361 -19.03 -4.72 -20.66
CA LEU A 361 -18.94 -4.51 -22.10
C LEU A 361 -18.22 -5.69 -22.77
N SER A 362 -17.08 -6.13 -22.24
CA SER A 362 -16.34 -7.28 -22.78
C SER A 362 -17.17 -8.57 -22.74
N ALA A 363 -17.85 -8.83 -21.61
CA ALA A 363 -18.73 -9.99 -21.46
C ALA A 363 -19.90 -9.94 -22.44
N MET A 364 -20.55 -8.77 -22.54
CA MET A 364 -21.68 -8.57 -23.46
C MET A 364 -21.26 -8.74 -24.91
N THR A 365 -20.11 -8.20 -25.32
CA THR A 365 -19.58 -8.41 -26.68
C THR A 365 -19.34 -9.88 -26.95
N GLN A 366 -18.70 -10.63 -26.03
CA GLN A 366 -18.46 -12.06 -26.21
C GLN A 366 -19.76 -12.87 -26.31
N ILE A 367 -20.76 -12.54 -25.47
CA ILE A 367 -22.08 -13.18 -25.52
C ILE A 367 -22.74 -12.92 -26.88
N LEU A 368 -22.68 -11.69 -27.39
CA LEU A 368 -23.31 -11.32 -28.66
C LEU A 368 -22.57 -11.88 -29.89
N THR A 369 -21.24 -11.97 -29.87
CA THR A 369 -20.46 -12.42 -31.04
C THR A 369 -20.20 -13.92 -31.06
N GLU A 370 -19.94 -14.54 -29.91
CA GLU A 370 -19.53 -15.95 -29.82
C GLU A 370 -20.64 -16.86 -29.26
N GLY A 371 -21.72 -16.29 -28.69
CA GLY A 371 -22.78 -17.04 -28.01
C GLY A 371 -22.33 -17.70 -26.70
N ARG A 372 -21.07 -17.52 -26.28
CA ARG A 372 -20.48 -18.05 -25.05
C ARG A 372 -19.29 -17.20 -24.58
N ILE A 373 -19.05 -17.16 -23.28
CA ILE A 373 -17.88 -16.49 -22.69
C ILE A 373 -16.70 -17.47 -22.75
N SER A 374 -15.93 -17.46 -23.83
CA SER A 374 -14.81 -18.39 -24.03
C SER A 374 -13.46 -17.83 -23.59
N LYS A 375 -13.32 -16.50 -23.55
CA LYS A 375 -12.06 -15.81 -23.23
C LYS A 375 -12.09 -15.29 -21.79
N PRO A 376 -10.99 -15.40 -21.04
CA PRO A 376 -10.92 -14.81 -19.70
C PRO A 376 -11.13 -13.29 -19.83
N LEU A 377 -12.16 -12.80 -19.15
CA LEU A 377 -12.59 -11.39 -19.16
C LEU A 377 -11.49 -10.40 -18.74
N LEU A 378 -10.48 -10.89 -18.02
CA LEU A 378 -9.46 -10.09 -17.34
C LEU A 378 -8.04 -10.26 -17.90
N GLY A 379 -7.91 -10.64 -19.17
CA GLY A 379 -6.61 -10.66 -19.86
C GLY A 379 -5.65 -11.74 -19.34
N HIS A 380 -4.35 -11.55 -19.59
CA HIS A 380 -3.31 -12.54 -19.32
C HIS A 380 -2.99 -12.65 -17.82
N ARG A 381 -2.73 -13.87 -17.32
CA ARG A 381 -2.47 -14.17 -15.89
C ARG A 381 -1.35 -13.34 -15.24
N GLN A 382 -0.47 -12.72 -16.01
CA GLN A 382 0.64 -11.93 -15.50
C GLN A 382 0.22 -10.54 -14.98
N VAL A 383 -0.94 -10.04 -15.39
CA VAL A 383 -1.47 -8.71 -14.97
C VAL A 383 -2.51 -8.84 -13.85
N MET A 384 -2.83 -10.07 -13.43
CA MET A 384 -3.81 -10.27 -12.36
C MET A 384 -3.28 -9.77 -11.01
N PRO A 385 -4.17 -9.18 -10.18
CA PRO A 385 -3.80 -8.78 -8.83
C PRO A 385 -3.32 -10.00 -8.04
N ARG A 386 -2.26 -9.78 -7.28
CA ARG A 386 -1.68 -10.81 -6.41
C ARG A 386 -2.26 -10.67 -5.02
N LEU A 387 -2.28 -11.76 -4.26
CA LEU A 387 -2.74 -11.75 -2.87
C LEU A 387 -1.84 -10.91 -1.94
N GLU A 388 -0.62 -10.60 -2.38
CA GLU A 388 0.34 -9.72 -1.70
C GLU A 388 0.08 -8.23 -1.96
N ASP A 389 -0.71 -7.90 -2.99
CA ASP A 389 -1.03 -6.51 -3.33
C ASP A 389 -2.05 -5.95 -2.34
N ASP A 390 -1.93 -4.65 -2.02
CA ASP A 390 -2.97 -3.95 -1.27
C ASP A 390 -4.20 -3.71 -2.15
N TRP A 391 -5.38 -3.64 -1.54
CA TRP A 391 -6.67 -3.49 -2.22
C TRP A 391 -6.68 -2.43 -3.34
N GLU A 392 -6.16 -1.23 -3.09
CA GLU A 392 -6.14 -0.14 -4.08
C GLU A 392 -5.23 -0.46 -5.27
N ILE A 393 -4.06 -1.06 -5.03
CA ILE A 393 -3.13 -1.47 -6.07
C ILE A 393 -3.72 -2.63 -6.86
N ALA A 394 -4.34 -3.59 -6.18
CA ALA A 394 -5.02 -4.72 -6.80
C ALA A 394 -6.17 -4.24 -7.69
N LEU A 395 -6.97 -3.29 -7.23
CA LEU A 395 -8.05 -2.68 -8.00
C LEU A 395 -7.52 -1.91 -9.21
N LEU A 396 -6.42 -1.15 -9.05
CA LEU A 396 -5.76 -0.46 -10.15
C LEU A 396 -5.22 -1.46 -11.20
N ARG A 397 -4.52 -2.52 -10.77
CA ARG A 397 -4.03 -3.58 -11.65
C ARG A 397 -5.17 -4.26 -12.38
N LEU A 398 -6.25 -4.58 -11.67
CA LEU A 398 -7.45 -5.17 -12.26
C LEU A 398 -8.07 -4.25 -13.33
N GLY A 399 -8.20 -2.96 -13.05
CA GLY A 399 -8.70 -1.98 -14.02
C GLY A 399 -7.79 -1.86 -15.25
N THR A 400 -6.46 -1.80 -15.05
CA THR A 400 -5.51 -1.76 -16.18
C THR A 400 -5.52 -3.05 -17.00
N ALA A 401 -5.65 -4.22 -16.37
CA ALA A 401 -5.76 -5.50 -17.04
C ALA A 401 -7.04 -5.57 -17.90
N ALA A 402 -8.16 -5.09 -17.36
CA ALA A 402 -9.43 -5.02 -18.08
C ALA A 402 -9.33 -4.08 -19.30
N LEU A 403 -8.71 -2.91 -19.15
CA LEU A 403 -8.50 -1.96 -20.26
C LEU A 403 -7.55 -2.50 -21.33
N GLN A 404 -6.45 -3.17 -20.94
CA GLN A 404 -5.52 -3.78 -21.91
C GLN A 404 -6.17 -4.93 -22.67
N ALA A 405 -7.00 -5.74 -22.01
CA ALA A 405 -7.72 -6.83 -22.66
C ALA A 405 -8.72 -6.32 -23.71
N THR A 406 -9.44 -5.23 -23.41
CA THR A 406 -10.37 -4.62 -24.36
C THR A 406 -9.64 -3.86 -25.48
N GLN A 407 -8.54 -3.16 -25.19
CA GLN A 407 -7.69 -2.52 -26.21
C GLN A 407 -7.13 -3.54 -27.20
N ALA A 408 -6.60 -4.67 -26.73
CA ALA A 408 -6.08 -5.72 -27.61
C ALA A 408 -7.17 -6.32 -28.51
N THR A 409 -8.39 -6.47 -27.97
CA THR A 409 -9.54 -6.97 -28.73
C THR A 409 -10.02 -5.94 -29.76
N GLY A 410 -10.07 -4.66 -29.38
CA GLY A 410 -10.43 -3.56 -30.28
C GLY A 410 -9.43 -3.41 -31.43
N LEU A 411 -8.13 -3.44 -31.13
CA LEU A 411 -7.07 -3.39 -32.13
C LEU A 411 -7.13 -4.61 -33.07
N GLY A 412 -7.47 -5.79 -32.55
CA GLY A 412 -7.68 -6.98 -33.39
C GLY A 412 -8.85 -6.86 -34.36
N ASN A 413 -9.85 -6.03 -34.03
CA ASN A 413 -10.97 -5.74 -34.93
C ASN A 413 -10.62 -4.66 -35.96
N GLU A 414 -9.80 -3.67 -35.60
CA GLU A 414 -9.35 -2.60 -36.50
C GLU A 414 -8.26 -3.07 -37.46
N VAL A 415 -7.34 -3.89 -36.99
CA VAL A 415 -6.39 -4.64 -37.81
C VAL A 415 -7.13 -5.87 -38.34
N ALA A 416 -8.19 -5.61 -39.12
CA ALA A 416 -8.80 -6.62 -39.98
C ALA A 416 -7.66 -7.41 -40.62
N SER A 417 -7.69 -8.74 -40.49
CA SER A 417 -6.65 -9.61 -41.01
C SER A 417 -6.32 -9.16 -42.43
N LEU A 418 -5.21 -8.44 -42.61
CA LEU A 418 -4.66 -8.16 -43.92
C LEU A 418 -4.57 -9.54 -44.54
N ASN A 419 -5.43 -9.81 -45.53
CA ASN A 419 -5.61 -11.12 -46.09
C ASN A 419 -4.23 -11.59 -46.52
N ALA A 420 -3.62 -12.47 -45.72
CA ALA A 420 -2.27 -12.97 -45.98
C ALA A 420 -2.19 -13.72 -47.31
N GLY A 421 -3.34 -13.96 -47.95
CA GLY A 421 -3.46 -14.46 -49.32
C GLY A 421 -2.96 -13.52 -50.42
N GLN A 422 -2.54 -12.27 -50.16
CA GLN A 422 -2.07 -11.37 -51.23
C GLN A 422 -0.73 -10.68 -50.98
N ILE A 423 -0.03 -11.04 -49.90
CA ILE A 423 1.40 -10.74 -49.79
C ILE A 423 2.13 -12.06 -50.05
N SER A 424 2.29 -12.41 -51.33
CA SER A 424 3.35 -13.32 -51.70
C SER A 424 4.67 -12.58 -51.41
N LEU A 425 5.22 -12.80 -50.22
CA LEU A 425 6.65 -12.61 -50.02
C LEU A 425 7.31 -13.56 -51.01
N SER A 426 7.64 -13.03 -52.18
CA SER A 426 8.33 -13.77 -53.23
C SER A 426 9.63 -14.27 -52.63
N ALA A 427 9.63 -15.55 -52.23
CA ALA A 427 10.79 -16.25 -51.70
C ALA A 427 11.93 -16.33 -52.75
N ASP A 428 11.65 -15.93 -53.99
CA ASP A 428 12.57 -15.91 -55.13
C ASP A 428 13.75 -14.94 -54.97
N ARG A 429 13.79 -14.13 -53.91
CA ARG A 429 14.98 -13.34 -53.52
C ARG A 429 15.55 -13.64 -52.13
N VAL A 430 15.00 -14.60 -51.39
CA VAL A 430 15.55 -15.03 -50.08
C VAL A 430 16.45 -16.27 -50.24
N GLY A 431 16.72 -16.72 -51.48
CA GLY A 431 17.66 -17.81 -51.76
C GLY A 431 19.14 -17.53 -51.44
N ASN A 432 19.51 -16.29 -51.10
CA ASN A 432 20.90 -15.92 -50.81
C ASN A 432 21.14 -15.33 -49.41
N MET A 433 20.15 -15.33 -48.52
CA MET A 433 20.42 -15.00 -47.13
C MET A 433 20.91 -16.26 -46.43
N GLN A 434 22.21 -16.53 -46.58
CA GLN A 434 22.94 -17.54 -45.81
C GLN A 434 22.57 -17.34 -44.34
N THR A 435 21.88 -18.33 -43.77
CA THR A 435 21.75 -18.48 -42.33
C THR A 435 23.17 -18.53 -41.76
N PRO A 436 23.61 -17.54 -40.96
CA PRO A 436 24.93 -17.59 -40.37
C PRO A 436 24.97 -18.83 -39.48
N GLN A 437 25.83 -19.76 -39.88
CA GLN A 437 26.08 -21.01 -39.21
C GLN A 437 26.40 -20.70 -37.74
N ARG A 438 25.51 -21.14 -36.84
CA ARG A 438 25.70 -21.09 -35.38
C ARG A 438 27.06 -21.71 -35.03
N ARG A 439 28.08 -20.89 -34.86
CA ARG A 439 29.31 -21.22 -34.13
C ARG A 439 29.66 -20.07 -33.21
N HIS A 440 29.49 -20.38 -31.93
CA HIS A 440 30.11 -19.76 -30.74
C HIS A 440 29.79 -18.30 -30.43
N GLY A 441 29.30 -18.13 -29.19
CA GLY A 441 29.69 -17.06 -28.27
C GLY A 441 29.64 -15.64 -28.81
N PHE A 442 28.56 -14.93 -28.48
CA PHE A 442 28.52 -13.47 -28.54
C PHE A 442 29.45 -12.87 -27.48
N THR A 443 30.72 -12.78 -27.84
CA THR A 443 31.66 -11.78 -27.33
C THR A 443 32.44 -11.34 -28.56
N ASN A 444 31.94 -10.33 -29.28
CA ASN A 444 32.77 -9.37 -29.99
C ASN A 444 31.91 -8.20 -30.47
N GLU A 445 32.34 -7.04 -29.98
CA GLU A 445 31.97 -5.68 -30.31
C GLU A 445 32.11 -5.42 -31.82
N ILE A 446 31.09 -4.81 -32.42
CA ILE A 446 31.08 -4.44 -33.84
C ILE A 446 31.87 -3.13 -33.98
N THR A 447 33.18 -3.24 -34.17
CA THR A 447 34.00 -2.14 -34.67
C THR A 447 34.22 -2.29 -36.18
N ARG A 448 33.79 -1.26 -36.91
CA ARG A 448 34.00 -0.97 -38.34
C ARG A 448 33.23 -1.78 -39.37
N VAL A 449 32.32 -1.07 -40.05
CA VAL A 449 31.82 -1.37 -41.38
C VAL A 449 32.78 -0.74 -42.39
N VAL A 450 33.42 -1.56 -43.23
CA VAL A 450 34.14 -1.12 -44.44
C VAL A 450 33.23 -1.40 -45.64
N PRO A 451 32.94 -0.41 -46.51
CA PRO A 451 32.23 -0.66 -47.74
C PRO A 451 33.22 -1.20 -48.79
N GLU A 452 33.06 -2.46 -49.20
CA GLU A 452 33.85 -3.00 -50.31
C GLU A 452 32.99 -3.22 -51.56
N SER A 453 33.42 -2.54 -52.61
CA SER A 453 32.87 -2.44 -53.94
C SER A 453 33.18 -3.67 -54.80
N ARG A 454 32.13 -4.12 -55.47
CA ARG A 454 32.03 -5.05 -56.63
C ARG A 454 33.28 -5.20 -57.51
N ALA A 455 33.72 -6.44 -57.73
CA ALA A 455 34.30 -6.89 -59.00
C ALA A 455 34.05 -8.40 -59.22
N GLN A 456 33.49 -8.73 -60.38
CA GLN A 456 33.32 -10.08 -60.90
C GLN A 456 34.66 -10.66 -61.35
N THR A 457 34.94 -11.94 -61.06
CA THR A 457 35.60 -12.83 -62.04
C THR A 457 35.26 -14.31 -61.76
N THR A 458 34.85 -14.97 -62.83
CA THR A 458 34.78 -16.41 -63.11
C THR A 458 36.02 -17.21 -62.67
N ASP A 459 35.87 -18.45 -62.19
CA ASP A 459 36.20 -19.67 -62.97
C ASP A 459 35.89 -20.99 -62.22
N ARG A 460 35.67 -22.05 -63.01
CA ARG A 460 35.37 -23.45 -62.71
C ARG A 460 36.42 -24.16 -61.82
N ARG A 461 35.97 -25.10 -60.99
CA ARG A 461 36.50 -26.48 -61.02
C ARG A 461 35.61 -27.51 -60.32
N VAL A 462 35.52 -28.64 -61.00
CA VAL A 462 34.92 -29.93 -60.68
C VAL A 462 35.66 -30.62 -59.54
N VAL A 463 34.95 -31.14 -58.53
CA VAL A 463 35.37 -32.34 -57.78
C VAL A 463 34.15 -33.19 -57.41
N SER A 464 34.19 -34.41 -57.93
CA SER A 464 33.36 -35.58 -57.62
C SER A 464 33.58 -36.07 -56.18
N GLY A 465 32.53 -36.53 -55.48
CA GLY A 465 32.75 -37.21 -54.20
C GLY A 465 31.53 -37.61 -53.38
N LYS A 466 30.98 -38.78 -53.71
CA LYS A 466 30.69 -39.89 -52.78
C LYS A 466 29.45 -39.84 -51.88
N SER A 467 28.56 -40.76 -52.23
CA SER A 467 27.45 -41.37 -51.48
C SER A 467 27.69 -41.62 -49.98
N ARG A 468 26.65 -41.35 -49.17
CA ARG A 468 26.24 -42.27 -48.10
C ARG A 468 24.79 -42.08 -47.69
N THR A 469 24.01 -43.08 -48.06
CA THR A 469 22.83 -43.62 -47.37
C THR A 469 23.05 -43.74 -45.85
N SER A 470 22.08 -43.33 -45.03
CA SER A 470 21.38 -44.25 -44.10
C SER A 470 20.31 -43.55 -43.25
N GLN A 471 19.13 -44.21 -43.22
CA GLN A 471 18.22 -44.42 -42.08
C GLN A 471 17.52 -43.25 -41.37
N SER A 472 16.29 -43.01 -41.81
CA SER A 472 15.04 -43.40 -41.10
C SER A 472 15.16 -43.72 -39.59
N ARG A 473 14.47 -42.93 -38.76
CA ARG A 473 13.52 -43.50 -37.79
C ARG A 473 12.39 -42.54 -37.44
N CYS A 474 11.19 -43.02 -37.75
CA CYS A 474 9.88 -42.56 -37.33
C CYS A 474 9.65 -42.89 -35.85
N GLY A 475 8.87 -42.09 -35.12
CA GLY A 475 8.47 -42.39 -33.74
C GLY A 475 7.82 -41.24 -32.98
N GLN A 476 6.58 -40.92 -33.33
CA GLN A 476 5.57 -40.27 -32.46
C GLN A 476 4.64 -41.39 -31.91
N PRO A 477 3.65 -41.11 -31.03
CA PRO A 477 3.72 -40.50 -29.70
C PRO A 477 3.02 -41.41 -28.66
N SER A 478 3.06 -41.07 -27.36
CA SER A 478 2.14 -41.68 -26.39
C SER A 478 1.71 -40.65 -25.34
N VAL A 479 0.42 -40.33 -25.44
CA VAL A 479 -0.42 -39.62 -24.48
C VAL A 479 -0.69 -40.57 -23.29
N LEU A 480 -0.63 -40.06 -22.05
CA LEU A 480 -1.31 -40.71 -20.94
C LEU A 480 -1.83 -39.65 -19.96
N TYR A 481 -3.16 -39.62 -19.88
CA TYR A 481 -3.97 -38.95 -18.88
C TYR A 481 -3.63 -39.45 -17.47
N HIS A 482 -3.65 -38.56 -16.48
CA HIS A 482 -4.11 -38.96 -15.15
C HIS A 482 -4.99 -37.85 -14.55
N SER A 483 -6.21 -38.25 -14.27
CA SER A 483 -7.28 -37.48 -13.67
C SER A 483 -7.34 -37.77 -12.16
N GLN A 484 -7.94 -36.81 -11.44
CA GLN A 484 -8.61 -36.92 -10.13
C GLN A 484 -7.78 -37.13 -8.86
N LEU A 485 -7.96 -36.21 -7.89
CA LEU A 485 -8.68 -36.57 -6.65
C LEU A 485 -9.18 -35.33 -5.89
N PHE A 486 -10.48 -35.39 -5.59
CA PHE A 486 -11.30 -34.54 -4.74
C PHE A 486 -11.01 -34.83 -3.25
N GLY A 487 -11.19 -33.81 -2.41
CA GLY A 487 -11.49 -33.91 -0.96
C GLY A 487 -11.85 -32.51 -0.49
N SER A 488 -13.12 -32.14 -0.26
CA SER A 488 -14.08 -32.62 0.75
C SER A 488 -13.51 -32.61 2.17
N LEU A 489 -13.76 -31.51 2.88
CA LEU A 489 -13.80 -31.46 4.33
C LEU A 489 -14.77 -30.34 4.71
N GLY A 490 -15.98 -30.74 5.09
CA GLY A 490 -16.83 -29.97 5.97
C GLY A 490 -16.36 -30.18 7.41
N ILE A 491 -16.36 -29.11 8.19
CA ILE A 491 -17.22 -28.85 9.36
C ILE A 491 -17.39 -27.33 9.40
#